data_AF-A0A0A2B3L1-F1
#
_entry.id   AF-A0A0A2B3L1-F1
#
_cell.length_a   1.000
_cell.length_b   1.000
_cell.length_c   1.000
_cell.angle_alpha   90.00
_cell.angle_beta   90.00
_cell.angle_gamma   90.00
#
_symmetry.space_group_name_H-M   'P 1'
#
loop_
_entity.id
_entity.type
_entity.pdbx_description
1 polymer ?
#
loop_
_entity_poly.entity_id
_entity_poly.type
_entity_poly.pdbx_seq_one_letter_code
_entity_poly.pdbx_strand_id
1 'polypeptide(L)'
;MKRIKQLSQIILISIFLSSCKTSINKESQIINSGENINDNNYSEKKRMEIKFSCGNDGISDYLDDGWIILKEDSQEKICTWKSVPASKDCDMEKDKGCKITQPDKIGEEKIYLLEK
;
A
#
# COMPACT_ATOMS: atom_id res chain seq x y z
N MET A 1 -21.44 35.69 33.80
CA MET A 1 -20.91 35.65 32.42
C MET A 1 -19.43 35.24 32.28
N LYS A 2 -18.50 35.64 33.18
CA LYS A 2 -17.05 35.33 33.02
C LYS A 2 -16.70 33.83 33.09
N ARG A 3 -17.35 33.04 33.97
CA ARG A 3 -17.06 31.60 34.11
C ARG A 3 -17.64 30.72 32.99
N ILE A 4 -18.75 31.14 32.38
CA ILE A 4 -19.37 30.43 31.24
C ILE A 4 -18.51 30.57 29.97
N LYS A 5 -17.88 31.73 29.77
CA LYS A 5 -16.93 31.96 28.66
C LYS A 5 -15.65 31.12 28.79
N GLN A 6 -15.16 30.88 30.01
CA GLN A 6 -13.99 30.00 30.25
C GLN A 6 -14.29 28.53 29.91
N LEU A 7 -15.48 28.02 30.26
CA LEU A 7 -15.87 26.65 29.92
C LEU A 7 -16.02 26.45 28.40
N SER A 8 -16.51 27.46 27.68
CA SER A 8 -16.61 27.43 26.21
C SER A 8 -15.26 27.39 25.50
N GLN A 9 -14.22 28.04 26.04
CA GLN A 9 -12.87 27.98 25.48
C GLN A 9 -12.21 26.60 25.66
N ILE A 10 -12.48 25.91 26.76
CA ILE A 10 -11.91 24.58 27.04
C ILE A 10 -12.52 23.52 26.10
N ILE A 11 -13.80 23.64 25.75
CA ILE A 11 -14.50 22.71 24.84
C ILE A 11 -13.99 22.84 23.39
N LEU A 12 -13.58 24.03 22.95
CA LEU A 12 -13.05 24.23 21.60
C LEU A 12 -11.67 23.59 21.41
N ILE A 13 -10.84 23.55 22.45
CA ILE A 13 -9.47 22.99 22.39
C ILE A 13 -9.51 21.46 22.28
N SER A 14 -10.51 20.79 22.86
CA SER A 14 -10.60 19.32 22.83
C SER A 14 -10.99 18.75 21.45
N ILE A 15 -11.67 19.53 20.60
CA ILE A 15 -12.06 19.11 19.24
C ILE A 15 -10.86 19.07 18.29
N PHE A 16 -9.86 19.94 18.47
CA PHE A 16 -8.65 19.93 17.64
C PHE A 16 -7.72 18.75 17.95
N LEU A 17 -7.73 18.22 19.16
CA LEU A 17 -6.87 17.10 19.56
C LEU A 17 -7.41 15.71 19.16
N SER A 18 -8.67 15.61 18.75
CA SER A 18 -9.27 14.33 18.32
C SER A 18 -9.13 14.03 16.82
N SER A 19 -8.69 15.00 16.01
CA SER A 19 -8.64 14.86 14.53
C SER A 19 -7.39 14.16 13.99
N CYS A 20 -6.53 13.58 14.84
CA CYS A 20 -5.47 12.66 14.42
C CYS A 20 -5.55 11.34 15.19
N LYS A 21 -6.72 10.68 15.16
CA LYS A 21 -6.71 9.22 15.22
C LYS A 21 -6.42 8.72 13.81
N THR A 22 -5.15 8.39 13.55
CA THR A 22 -4.83 7.38 12.54
C THR A 22 -5.68 6.18 12.91
N SER A 23 -6.75 5.91 12.15
CA SER A 23 -7.24 4.55 12.05
C SER A 23 -6.05 3.79 11.50
N ILE A 24 -5.31 3.12 12.38
CA ILE A 24 -4.43 2.05 11.94
C ILE A 24 -5.40 1.13 11.22
N ASN A 25 -5.33 1.19 9.89
CA ASN A 25 -5.96 0.23 9.03
C ASN A 25 -5.62 -1.11 9.64
N LYS A 26 -6.63 -1.84 10.11
CA LYS A 26 -6.54 -3.30 10.19
C LYS A 26 -6.53 -3.82 8.75
N GLU A 27 -5.53 -3.41 7.99
CA GLU A 27 -5.06 -4.13 6.83
C GLU A 27 -3.96 -5.04 7.39
N SER A 28 -4.43 -6.17 7.93
CA SER A 28 -3.69 -7.40 8.18
C SER A 28 -2.18 -7.24 8.44
N GLN A 29 -1.80 -6.50 9.47
CA GLN A 29 -0.53 -6.75 10.14
C GLN A 29 -0.76 -7.97 11.03
N ILE A 30 -0.41 -9.15 10.50
CA ILE A 30 -0.13 -10.34 11.29
C ILE A 30 1.12 -10.00 12.11
N ILE A 31 0.93 -9.24 13.20
CA ILE A 31 1.94 -9.07 14.23
C ILE A 31 1.79 -10.28 15.14
N ASN A 32 2.84 -11.08 15.18
CA ASN A 32 3.08 -12.20 16.07
C ASN A 32 2.50 -11.93 17.47
N SER A 33 1.33 -12.50 17.75
CA SER A 33 0.83 -12.66 19.12
C SER A 33 1.19 -14.06 19.55
N GLY A 34 2.34 -14.19 20.20
CA GLY A 34 2.85 -15.47 20.68
C GLY A 34 3.79 -15.28 21.86
N GLU A 35 3.27 -14.74 22.98
CA GLU A 35 3.91 -14.94 24.27
C GLU A 35 3.32 -16.22 24.88
N ASN A 36 4.22 -17.17 25.16
CA ASN A 36 4.03 -18.57 25.59
C ASN A 36 3.79 -19.58 24.48
N ILE A 37 4.79 -20.46 24.24
CA ILE A 37 4.72 -21.93 24.40
C ILE A 37 6.10 -22.50 24.01
N ASN A 38 6.70 -23.27 24.93
CA ASN A 38 7.76 -24.29 24.79
C ASN A 38 8.78 -24.17 23.64
N ASP A 39 10.05 -24.15 24.03
CA ASP A 39 11.22 -24.57 23.25
C ASP A 39 10.99 -25.95 22.61
N ASN A 40 10.38 -25.97 21.43
CA ASN A 40 10.52 -27.06 20.47
C ASN A 40 11.32 -26.48 19.32
N ASN A 41 12.49 -27.07 19.04
CA ASN A 41 13.34 -26.80 17.88
C ASN A 41 12.64 -27.24 16.57
N TYR A 42 11.43 -26.77 16.32
CA TYR A 42 10.86 -26.70 14.99
C TYR A 42 11.49 -25.47 14.36
N SER A 43 12.38 -25.63 13.39
CA SER A 43 12.84 -24.48 12.62
C SER A 43 11.60 -23.84 12.00
N GLU A 44 11.13 -22.72 12.55
CA GLU A 44 9.99 -22.00 11.99
C GLU A 44 10.34 -21.62 10.56
N LYS A 45 9.68 -22.29 9.59
CA LYS A 45 9.84 -22.01 8.18
C LYS A 45 9.36 -20.59 7.94
N LYS A 46 10.26 -19.72 7.51
CA LYS A 46 9.97 -18.33 7.18
C LYS A 46 9.24 -18.30 5.86
N ARG A 47 8.16 -17.53 5.77
CA ARG A 47 7.38 -17.35 4.54
C ARG A 47 7.23 -15.88 4.22
N MET A 48 7.26 -15.55 2.93
CA MET A 48 7.00 -14.19 2.46
C MET A 48 6.34 -14.21 1.09
N GLU A 49 5.54 -13.17 0.80
CA GLU A 49 4.98 -12.92 -0.52
C GLU A 49 5.69 -11.71 -1.13
N ILE A 50 6.16 -11.83 -2.36
CA ILE A 50 6.79 -10.74 -3.11
C ILE A 50 6.09 -10.52 -4.44
N LYS A 51 6.05 -9.27 -4.89
CA LYS A 51 5.35 -8.86 -6.11
C LYS A 51 6.25 -8.01 -6.97
N PHE A 52 6.29 -8.33 -8.25
CA PHE A 52 7.03 -7.56 -9.25
C PHE A 52 6.08 -7.13 -10.33
N SER A 53 5.90 -5.82 -10.45
CA SER A 53 5.06 -5.20 -11.46
C SER A 53 5.92 -4.64 -12.59
N CYS A 54 5.45 -4.80 -13.82
CA CYS A 54 5.82 -3.90 -14.92
C CYS A 54 7.31 -3.89 -15.28
N GLY A 55 7.97 -5.04 -15.26
CA GLY A 55 9.38 -5.14 -15.60
C GLY A 55 9.99 -6.47 -15.17
N ASN A 56 11.30 -6.44 -14.90
CA ASN A 56 12.02 -7.62 -14.43
C ASN A 56 11.57 -8.00 -13.03
N ASP A 57 11.38 -9.30 -12.85
CA ASP A 57 10.83 -9.88 -11.64
C ASP A 57 11.85 -10.11 -10.54
N GLY A 58 13.15 -9.85 -10.72
CA GLY A 58 14.15 -9.81 -9.64
C GLY A 58 14.18 -11.04 -8.71
N ILE A 59 13.54 -12.14 -9.12
CA ILE A 59 13.28 -13.32 -8.30
C ILE A 59 14.56 -14.13 -8.08
N SER A 60 15.52 -14.00 -9.01
CA SER A 60 16.84 -14.61 -8.95
C SER A 60 17.53 -14.36 -7.61
N ASP A 61 17.48 -13.13 -7.10
CA ASP A 61 18.20 -12.75 -5.88
C ASP A 61 17.68 -13.53 -4.67
N TYR A 62 16.37 -13.84 -4.64
CA TYR A 62 15.75 -14.64 -3.58
C TYR A 62 16.07 -16.12 -3.72
N LEU A 63 16.09 -16.63 -4.96
CA LEU A 63 16.45 -18.02 -5.24
C LEU A 63 17.92 -18.29 -4.89
N ASP A 64 18.81 -17.35 -5.20
CA ASP A 64 20.24 -17.41 -4.87
C ASP A 64 20.47 -17.34 -3.34
N ASP A 65 19.64 -16.57 -2.63
CA ASP A 65 19.60 -16.54 -1.16
C ASP A 65 19.02 -17.83 -0.54
N GLY A 66 18.56 -18.79 -1.33
CA GLY A 66 18.05 -20.08 -0.86
C GLY A 66 16.57 -20.08 -0.45
N TRP A 67 15.78 -19.12 -0.95
CA TRP A 67 14.33 -19.19 -0.85
C TRP A 67 13.74 -20.15 -1.89
N ILE A 68 12.64 -20.81 -1.54
CA ILE A 68 11.94 -21.76 -2.39
C ILE A 68 10.57 -21.17 -2.78
N ILE A 69 10.25 -21.16 -4.06
CA ILE A 69 8.92 -20.76 -4.55
C ILE A 69 7.90 -21.86 -4.21
N LEU A 70 6.90 -21.53 -3.40
CA LEU A 70 5.74 -22.36 -3.11
C LEU A 70 4.60 -22.13 -4.11
N LYS A 71 4.42 -20.89 -4.56
CA LYS A 71 3.36 -20.50 -5.49
C LYS A 71 3.80 -19.32 -6.35
N GLU A 72 3.40 -19.32 -7.62
CA GLU A 72 3.55 -18.21 -8.56
C GLU A 72 2.18 -17.91 -9.17
N ASP A 73 1.76 -16.65 -9.11
CA ASP A 73 0.55 -16.14 -9.77
C ASP A 73 0.93 -14.93 -10.64
N SER A 74 0.06 -14.60 -11.60
CA SER A 74 0.23 -13.44 -12.48
C SER A 74 -1.10 -12.71 -12.68
N GLN A 75 -1.04 -11.38 -12.71
CA GLN A 75 -2.18 -10.52 -12.98
C GLN A 75 -1.83 -9.31 -13.83
N GLU A 76 -2.79 -8.82 -14.61
CA GLU A 76 -2.63 -7.61 -15.40
C GLU A 76 -2.61 -6.37 -14.50
N LYS A 77 -1.68 -5.44 -14.76
CA LYS A 77 -1.52 -4.21 -13.98
C LYS A 77 -1.12 -3.02 -14.83
N ILE A 78 -1.58 -1.84 -14.44
CA ILE A 78 -1.23 -0.58 -15.10
C ILE A 78 0.17 -0.17 -14.63
N CYS A 79 1.08 0.01 -15.59
CA CYS A 79 2.48 0.34 -15.35
C CYS A 79 2.75 1.83 -15.38
N THR A 80 2.12 2.52 -16.33
CA THR A 80 2.26 3.96 -16.47
C THR A 80 0.92 4.59 -16.76
N TRP A 81 0.78 5.84 -16.33
CA TRP A 81 -0.36 6.69 -16.61
C TRP A 81 0.08 7.81 -17.54
N LYS A 82 -0.79 8.21 -18.47
CA LYS A 82 -0.56 9.38 -19.33
C LYS A 82 -1.70 10.37 -19.22
N SER A 83 -1.37 11.64 -19.40
CA SER A 83 -2.36 12.70 -19.58
C SER A 83 -2.70 12.86 -21.05
N VAL A 84 -3.99 12.90 -21.36
CA VAL A 84 -4.53 13.12 -22.72
C VAL A 84 -5.61 14.20 -22.69
N PRO A 85 -5.96 14.81 -23.83
CA PRO A 85 -7.01 15.82 -23.85
C PRO A 85 -8.39 15.20 -23.58
N ALA A 86 -9.21 15.90 -22.81
CA ALA A 86 -10.56 15.48 -22.43
C ALA A 86 -11.54 15.47 -23.62
N SER A 87 -11.31 16.35 -24.60
CA SER A 87 -12.08 16.45 -25.83
C SER A 87 -11.17 16.83 -27.01
N LYS A 88 -11.64 16.67 -28.25
CA LYS A 88 -10.83 16.88 -29.46
C LYS A 88 -10.35 18.32 -29.64
N ASP A 89 -11.14 19.29 -29.19
CA ASP A 89 -10.91 20.73 -29.42
C ASP A 89 -10.23 21.42 -28.23
N CYS A 90 -9.64 20.65 -27.33
CA CYS A 90 -9.16 21.12 -26.04
C CYS A 90 -7.64 21.36 -26.06
N ASP A 91 -7.21 22.57 -25.71
CA ASP A 91 -5.78 22.90 -25.59
C ASP A 91 -5.29 22.57 -24.18
N MET A 92 -4.50 21.50 -24.07
CA MET A 92 -4.00 20.99 -22.80
C MET A 92 -3.16 22.01 -22.01
N GLU A 93 -2.54 22.99 -22.67
CA GLU A 93 -1.68 23.97 -22.00
C GLU A 93 -2.42 25.24 -21.60
N LYS A 94 -3.54 25.55 -22.26
CA LYS A 94 -4.30 26.79 -22.00
C LYS A 94 -5.60 26.56 -21.24
N ASP A 95 -6.27 25.44 -21.47
CA ASP A 95 -7.63 25.21 -20.96
C ASP A 95 -7.62 24.46 -19.62
N LYS A 96 -8.31 25.02 -18.63
CA LYS A 96 -8.47 24.38 -17.32
C LYS A 96 -9.37 23.15 -17.45
N GLY A 97 -8.98 22.05 -16.79
CA GLY A 97 -9.73 20.80 -16.81
C GLY A 97 -9.57 20.00 -18.11
N CYS A 98 -8.65 20.40 -18.98
CA CYS A 98 -8.42 19.76 -20.28
C CYS A 98 -7.68 18.42 -20.21
N LYS A 99 -6.86 18.20 -19.16
CA LYS A 99 -6.04 16.99 -19.03
C LYS A 99 -6.82 15.92 -18.26
N ILE A 100 -7.07 14.77 -18.89
CA ILE A 100 -7.54 13.55 -18.22
C ILE A 100 -6.40 12.55 -18.13
N THR A 101 -6.36 11.80 -17.03
CA THR A 101 -5.37 10.74 -16.81
C THR A 101 -5.98 9.40 -17.20
N GLN A 102 -5.29 8.65 -18.05
CA GLN A 102 -5.71 7.31 -18.46
C GLN A 102 -4.51 6.34 -18.49
N PRO A 103 -4.74 5.02 -18.44
CA PRO A 103 -3.67 4.04 -18.53
C PRO A 103 -2.87 4.24 -19.82
N ASP A 104 -1.55 4.28 -19.70
CA ASP A 104 -0.65 4.39 -20.84
C ASP A 104 -0.11 3.04 -21.26
N LYS A 105 0.59 2.36 -20.32
CA LYS A 105 1.10 1.02 -20.52
C LYS A 105 0.49 0.09 -19.50
N ILE A 106 0.01 -1.03 -20.01
CA ILE A 106 -0.47 -2.16 -19.24
C ILE A 106 0.62 -3.23 -19.34
N GLY A 107 0.92 -3.88 -18.22
CA GLY A 107 1.88 -4.96 -18.14
C GLY A 107 1.43 -6.00 -17.13
N GLU A 108 2.38 -6.85 -16.74
CA GLU A 108 2.14 -7.98 -15.88
C GLU A 108 2.69 -7.71 -14.48
N GLU A 109 1.97 -8.16 -13.46
CA GLU A 109 2.45 -8.29 -12.10
C GLU A 109 2.54 -9.77 -11.73
N LYS A 110 3.75 -10.23 -11.41
CA LYS A 110 3.99 -11.56 -10.89
C LYS A 110 4.01 -11.54 -9.36
N ILE A 111 3.41 -12.53 -8.75
CA ILE A 111 3.28 -12.68 -7.30
C ILE A 111 3.88 -14.04 -6.92
N TYR A 112 4.88 -14.03 -6.03
CA TYR A 112 5.55 -15.23 -5.55
C TYR A 112 5.32 -15.41 -4.06
N LEU A 113 4.92 -16.62 -3.66
CA LEU A 113 4.96 -17.06 -2.27
C LEU A 113 6.23 -17.88 -2.05
N LEU A 114 7.09 -17.44 -1.13
CA LEU A 114 8.39 -18.03 -0.85
C LEU A 114 8.46 -18.68 0.54
N GLU A 115 9.32 -19.68 0.70
CA GLU A 115 9.63 -20.35 1.97
C GLU A 115 11.15 -20.55 2.16
N LYS A 116 11.64 -20.39 3.40
CA LYS A 116 13.03 -20.65 3.80
C LYS A 116 13.13 -21.18 5.23
#